data_AF-A0A2V8R0K1-F1
#
_entry.id   AF-A0A2V8R0K1-F1
#
_cell.length_a   1.000
_cell.length_b   1.000
_cell.length_c   1.000
_cell.angle_alpha   90.00
_cell.angle_beta   90.00
_cell.angle_gamma   90.00
#
_symmetry.space_group_name_H-M   'P 1'
#
loop_
_entity.id
_entity.type
_entity.pdbx_description
1 polymer ?
#
loop_
_entity_poly.entity_id
_entity_poly.type
_entity_poly.pdbx_seq_one_letter_code
_entity_poly.pdbx_strand_id
1 'polypeptide(L)'
;RPPASAKLLFGPFDDATFLNEVPDFSHSPLFKSSRFCAACHDGSFWGVPVYETFTEWGKSSYSRLGVQCQTCHMQTTGKFDFFADPEKGGKIRPPATIASHRMMGEDPSEFLRNAVAMEASARVQDRLLTVTVKITNVGAGHDVPTGQPMRNMILAVSAAGGQEQSLRFMAGESVPAWGGDLAGQPGKGFAKILLTLNEYATPTHVVNNTTAAEFPSPFWRRNRILSDNRIPANASDLSSYVFSVPKESGRLSIRVRLIYRRAFKPLADAKGWDIPDITIATSELEIEKP
;
A
#
# COMPACT_ATOMS: atom_id res chain seq x y z
N ARG A 1 40.27 13.36 -1.21
CA ARG A 1 40.02 11.90 -1.27
C ARG A 1 40.72 11.29 -0.06
N PRO A 2 40.07 10.44 0.75
CA PRO A 2 40.76 9.72 1.81
C PRO A 2 41.97 8.96 1.23
N PRO A 3 43.03 8.71 2.02
CA PRO A 3 44.11 7.80 1.64
C PRO A 3 43.55 6.46 1.14
N ALA A 4 44.26 5.73 0.26
CA ALA A 4 43.77 4.47 -0.31
C ALA A 4 43.50 3.37 0.76
N SER A 5 44.20 3.45 1.89
CA SER A 5 43.97 2.61 3.07
C SER A 5 42.71 3.00 3.86
N ALA A 6 42.09 4.15 3.54
CA ALA A 6 40.98 4.72 4.27
C ALA A 6 39.64 4.79 3.55
N LYS A 7 38.62 4.27 4.22
CA LYS A 7 37.22 4.44 3.84
C LYS A 7 36.66 5.61 4.65
N LEU A 8 35.94 6.51 3.99
CA LEU A 8 35.13 7.53 4.63
C LEU A 8 33.69 7.05 4.56
N LEU A 9 33.07 6.85 5.72
CA LEU A 9 31.68 6.42 5.83
C LEU A 9 30.86 7.53 6.47
N PHE A 10 29.58 7.61 6.12
CA PHE A 10 28.68 8.61 6.66
C PHE A 10 27.49 7.93 7.36
N GLY A 11 27.00 8.54 8.43
CA GLY A 11 25.85 8.04 9.17
C GLY A 11 25.08 9.12 9.93
N PRO A 12 23.99 8.74 10.61
CA PRO A 12 23.14 9.68 11.35
C PRO A 12 23.71 10.12 12.70
N PHE A 13 24.82 9.52 13.14
CA PHE A 13 25.44 9.74 14.43
C PHE A 13 26.75 10.50 14.29
N ASP A 14 26.98 11.45 15.19
CA ASP A 14 28.17 12.31 15.30
C ASP A 14 29.21 11.79 16.30
N ASP A 15 28.82 10.78 17.08
CA ASP A 15 29.65 10.10 18.06
C ASP A 15 30.09 8.70 17.60
N ALA A 16 29.82 8.29 16.36
CA ALA A 16 30.16 6.96 15.83
C ALA A 16 31.62 6.83 15.35
N THR A 17 32.51 7.71 15.80
CA THR A 17 33.95 7.69 15.47
C THR A 17 34.70 6.67 16.31
N PHE A 18 35.59 5.92 15.69
CA PHE A 18 36.42 4.90 16.36
C PHE A 18 37.87 5.38 16.41
N LEU A 19 38.40 5.57 17.62
CA LEU A 19 39.80 5.93 17.81
C LEU A 19 40.67 4.80 17.22
N ASN A 20 41.43 5.11 16.17
CA ASN A 20 42.35 4.22 15.46
C ASN A 20 41.72 3.21 14.48
N GLU A 21 40.44 3.34 14.11
CA GLU A 21 39.86 2.49 13.06
C GLU A 21 39.65 3.27 11.77
N VAL A 22 39.92 2.57 10.68
CA VAL A 22 39.73 3.04 9.32
C VAL A 22 38.69 2.09 8.72
N PRO A 23 37.40 2.47 8.71
CA PRO A 23 36.90 3.75 8.24
C PRO A 23 36.68 4.84 9.31
N ASP A 24 36.87 6.10 8.93
CA ASP A 24 36.39 7.25 9.70
C ASP A 24 34.89 7.45 9.41
N PHE A 25 34.07 7.46 10.47
CA PHE A 25 32.61 7.63 10.38
C PHE A 25 32.26 9.08 10.67
N SER A 26 31.78 9.79 9.64
CA SER A 26 31.36 11.18 9.75
C SER A 26 29.84 11.30 9.84
N HIS A 27 29.37 12.24 10.66
CA HIS A 27 27.95 12.61 10.67
C HIS A 27 27.55 13.22 9.34
N SER A 28 26.38 12.81 8.82
CA SER A 28 25.71 13.49 7.72
C SER A 28 24.22 13.65 8.03
N PRO A 29 23.68 14.89 8.02
CA PRO A 29 22.26 15.13 8.28
C PRO A 29 21.35 14.50 7.21
N LEU A 30 21.89 14.12 6.05
CA LEU A 30 21.14 13.42 5.00
C LEU A 30 20.49 12.13 5.53
N PHE A 31 21.14 11.38 6.41
CA PHE A 31 20.62 10.12 6.96
C PHE A 31 19.40 10.31 7.87
N LYS A 32 19.13 11.54 8.32
CA LYS A 32 17.92 11.93 9.06
C LYS A 32 16.86 12.59 8.19
N SER A 33 17.05 12.65 6.86
CA SER A 33 16.14 13.30 5.93
C SER A 33 15.52 12.30 4.95
N SER A 34 14.25 12.50 4.59
CA SER A 34 13.55 11.77 3.51
C SER A 34 14.29 11.84 2.17
N ARG A 35 15.14 12.85 1.96
CA ARG A 35 15.98 12.96 0.75
C ARG A 35 16.90 11.76 0.56
N PHE A 36 17.31 11.09 1.63
CA PHE A 36 18.07 9.85 1.54
C PHE A 36 17.28 8.73 0.83
N CYS A 37 15.97 8.69 1.04
CA CYS A 37 15.08 7.70 0.44
C CYS A 37 14.72 8.02 -1.02
N ALA A 38 14.73 9.31 -1.39
CA ALA A 38 14.27 9.80 -2.70
C ALA A 38 14.96 9.14 -3.89
N ALA A 39 16.26 8.84 -3.79
CA ALA A 39 17.04 8.26 -4.89
C ALA A 39 16.48 6.91 -5.40
N CYS A 40 15.79 6.16 -4.52
CA CYS A 40 15.18 4.88 -4.87
C CYS A 40 13.64 4.94 -4.88
N HIS A 41 13.04 5.85 -4.10
CA HIS A 41 11.58 5.95 -3.91
C HIS A 41 10.91 7.04 -4.74
N ASP A 42 11.63 7.64 -5.71
CA ASP A 42 11.11 8.61 -6.68
C ASP A 42 11.81 8.36 -8.03
N GLY A 43 11.12 7.72 -8.97
CA GLY A 43 11.76 7.16 -10.16
C GLY A 43 10.82 7.02 -11.34
N SER A 44 11.33 7.38 -12.52
CA SER A 44 10.62 7.27 -13.79
C SER A 44 11.23 6.21 -14.70
N PHE A 45 10.40 5.49 -15.45
CA PHE A 45 10.82 4.58 -16.51
C PHE A 45 10.13 5.00 -17.79
N TRP A 46 10.88 5.08 -18.90
CA TRP A 46 10.34 5.51 -20.20
C TRP A 46 9.67 6.90 -20.17
N GLY A 47 10.11 7.79 -19.26
CA GLY A 47 9.49 9.10 -19.05
C GLY A 47 8.17 9.07 -18.27
N VAL A 48 7.74 7.89 -17.78
CA VAL A 48 6.55 7.71 -16.95
C VAL A 48 6.96 7.68 -15.48
N PRO A 49 6.34 8.48 -14.60
CA PRO A 49 6.62 8.45 -13.17
C PRO A 49 6.02 7.18 -12.55
N VAL A 50 6.88 6.20 -12.30
CA VAL A 50 6.51 4.86 -11.83
C VAL A 50 6.48 4.83 -10.31
N TYR A 51 7.57 5.27 -9.70
CA TYR A 51 7.71 5.46 -8.26
C TYR A 51 7.58 6.95 -7.97
N GLU A 52 6.61 7.32 -7.14
CA GLU A 52 6.36 8.73 -6.79
C GLU A 52 6.27 8.92 -5.28
N THR A 53 6.71 7.96 -4.47
CA THR A 53 6.50 7.98 -3.02
C THR A 53 7.09 9.23 -2.37
N PHE A 54 8.28 9.67 -2.79
CA PHE A 54 8.88 10.91 -2.27
C PHE A 54 8.16 12.15 -2.79
N THR A 55 7.76 12.18 -4.07
CA THR A 55 6.97 13.27 -4.65
C THR A 55 5.59 13.39 -3.99
N GLU A 56 4.89 12.28 -3.75
CA GLU A 56 3.64 12.17 -3.02
C GLU A 56 3.80 12.68 -1.59
N TRP A 57 4.89 12.27 -0.91
CA TRP A 57 5.24 12.79 0.41
C TRP A 57 5.46 14.29 0.42
N GLY A 58 6.22 14.82 -0.53
CA GLY A 58 6.49 16.26 -0.64
C GLY A 58 5.22 17.11 -0.79
N LYS A 59 4.14 16.54 -1.35
CA LYS A 59 2.84 17.21 -1.50
C LYS A 59 1.96 17.12 -0.24
N SER A 60 2.24 16.19 0.69
CA SER A 60 1.40 15.92 1.84
C SER A 60 1.61 16.88 3.02
N SER A 61 0.71 16.84 3.99
CA SER A 61 0.88 17.58 5.25
C SER A 61 2.09 17.10 6.05
N TYR A 62 2.49 15.84 5.90
CA TYR A 62 3.59 15.24 6.64
C TYR A 62 4.93 15.90 6.30
N SER A 63 5.19 16.16 5.01
CA SER A 63 6.39 16.89 4.60
C SER A 63 6.41 18.32 5.15
N ARG A 64 5.26 19.02 5.13
CA ARG A 64 5.13 20.37 5.69
C ARG A 64 5.36 20.42 7.20
N LEU A 65 4.96 19.38 7.91
CA LEU A 65 5.18 19.22 9.35
C LEU A 65 6.58 18.66 9.69
N GLY A 66 7.42 18.42 8.68
CA GLY A 66 8.78 17.90 8.86
C GLY A 66 8.84 16.42 9.24
N VAL A 67 7.74 15.68 9.15
CA VAL A 67 7.70 14.23 9.40
C VAL A 67 8.47 13.52 8.28
N GLN A 68 9.62 12.95 8.61
CA GLN A 68 10.49 12.29 7.65
C GLN A 68 10.08 10.82 7.44
N CYS A 69 10.51 10.21 6.33
CA CYS A 69 10.29 8.78 6.07
C CYS A 69 10.76 7.93 7.26
N GLN A 70 11.91 8.27 7.83
CA GLN A 70 12.52 7.61 8.97
C GLN A 70 11.67 7.69 10.25
N THR A 71 10.84 8.74 10.42
CA THR A 71 9.99 8.90 11.61
C THR A 71 9.03 7.73 11.77
N CYS A 72 8.46 7.24 10.67
CA CYS A 72 7.51 6.12 10.67
C CYS A 72 8.18 4.79 10.29
N HIS A 73 9.04 4.79 9.26
CA HIS A 73 9.64 3.55 8.76
C HIS A 73 10.82 3.07 9.60
N MET A 74 11.59 3.97 10.19
CA MET A 74 12.75 3.59 11.02
C MET A 74 12.52 3.85 12.51
N GLN A 75 11.25 3.77 12.94
CA GLN A 75 10.88 3.96 14.34
C GLN A 75 11.67 3.00 15.24
N THR A 76 12.22 3.53 16.32
CA THR A 76 12.95 2.75 17.33
C THR A 76 12.06 1.63 17.90
N THR A 77 12.68 0.47 18.17
CA THR A 77 12.03 -0.61 18.92
C THR A 77 12.10 -0.41 20.43
N GLY A 78 13.00 0.46 20.90
CA GLY A 78 13.31 0.64 22.32
C GLY A 78 13.98 -0.57 22.99
N LYS A 79 14.33 -1.62 22.24
CA LYS A 79 14.82 -2.91 22.79
C LYS A 79 16.33 -3.00 22.92
N PHE A 80 17.07 -2.24 22.11
CA PHE A 80 18.53 -2.32 22.03
C PHE A 80 19.13 -1.00 22.49
N ASP A 81 20.18 -1.06 23.29
CA ASP A 81 20.98 0.08 23.73
C ASP A 81 22.28 0.25 22.93
N PHE A 82 22.50 -0.56 21.88
CA PHE A 82 23.61 -0.42 20.93
C PHE A 82 23.13 -0.62 19.48
N PHE A 83 23.80 0.04 18.53
CA PHE A 83 23.46 -0.03 17.10
C PHE A 83 24.23 -1.14 16.34
N ALA A 84 25.26 -1.71 16.97
CA ALA A 84 26.06 -2.84 16.51
C ALA A 84 26.58 -3.58 17.76
N ASP A 85 27.04 -4.82 17.62
CA ASP A 85 27.62 -5.55 18.75
C ASP A 85 28.77 -4.73 19.37
N PRO A 86 28.83 -4.56 20.71
CA PRO A 86 29.92 -3.81 21.36
C PRO A 86 31.32 -4.28 20.96
N GLU A 87 31.49 -5.59 20.77
CA GLU A 87 32.75 -6.22 20.31
C GLU A 87 33.16 -5.84 18.88
N LYS A 88 32.22 -5.29 18.08
CA LYS A 88 32.42 -4.84 16.71
C LYS A 88 32.33 -3.30 16.58
N GLY A 89 32.54 -2.58 17.67
CA GLY A 89 32.45 -1.11 17.70
C GLY A 89 31.04 -0.58 18.00
N GLY A 90 30.12 -1.39 18.51
CA GLY A 90 28.86 -0.86 19.04
C GLY A 90 29.06 0.11 20.20
N LYS A 91 28.43 1.28 20.15
CA LYS A 91 28.39 2.19 21.30
C LYS A 91 27.03 2.16 22.00
N ILE A 92 27.07 2.11 23.33
CA ILE A 92 25.89 2.18 24.20
C ILE A 92 25.25 3.57 24.07
N ARG A 93 23.92 3.63 23.97
CA ARG A 93 23.10 4.85 23.88
C ARG A 93 21.66 4.56 24.28
N PRO A 94 20.85 5.60 24.59
CA PRO A 94 19.45 5.42 24.92
C PRO A 94 18.70 4.66 23.80
N PRO A 95 17.97 3.57 24.10
CA PRO A 95 17.31 2.75 23.08
C PRO A 95 16.38 3.53 22.13
N ALA A 96 15.74 4.59 22.65
CA ALA A 96 14.86 5.46 21.87
C ALA A 96 15.57 6.19 20.70
N THR A 97 16.90 6.22 20.68
CA THR A 97 17.71 6.86 19.63
C THR A 97 18.16 5.91 18.53
N ILE A 98 17.90 4.61 18.67
CA ILE A 98 18.37 3.57 17.75
C ILE A 98 17.27 3.25 16.75
N ALA A 99 17.51 3.61 15.50
CA ALA A 99 16.56 3.43 14.42
C ALA A 99 16.43 1.94 14.02
N SER A 100 15.19 1.46 13.86
CA SER A 100 14.96 0.11 13.35
C SER A 100 15.18 0.05 11.84
N HIS A 101 15.84 -1.00 11.37
CA HIS A 101 16.00 -1.28 9.94
C HIS A 101 14.95 -2.24 9.37
N ARG A 102 13.92 -2.60 10.16
CA ARG A 102 12.82 -3.44 9.67
C ARG A 102 11.84 -2.69 8.74
N MET A 103 11.89 -1.36 8.74
CA MET A 103 11.15 -0.45 7.84
C MET A 103 9.62 -0.45 7.94
N MET A 104 8.99 -1.54 8.36
CA MET A 104 7.54 -1.67 8.60
C MET A 104 7.27 -2.29 9.98
N GLY A 105 8.23 -2.17 10.90
CA GLY A 105 8.12 -2.76 12.24
C GLY A 105 8.21 -4.28 12.27
N GLU A 106 7.73 -4.86 13.37
CA GLU A 106 7.70 -6.32 13.60
C GLU A 106 6.52 -7.00 12.89
N ASP A 107 5.37 -6.31 12.78
CA ASP A 107 4.19 -6.76 12.04
C ASP A 107 3.88 -5.81 10.86
N PRO A 108 4.37 -6.13 9.65
CA PRO A 108 4.05 -5.36 8.45
C PRO A 108 2.56 -5.31 8.11
N SER A 109 1.75 -6.29 8.53
CA SER A 109 0.31 -6.30 8.27
C SER A 109 -0.41 -5.30 9.18
N GLU A 110 0.01 -5.19 10.44
CA GLU A 110 -0.45 -4.14 11.35
C GLU A 110 -0.06 -2.76 10.85
N PHE A 111 1.17 -2.60 10.37
CA PHE A 111 1.64 -1.35 9.76
C PHE A 111 0.73 -0.93 8.59
N LEU A 112 0.34 -1.87 7.72
CA LEU A 112 -0.59 -1.61 6.62
C LEU A 112 -2.01 -1.29 7.09
N ARG A 113 -2.53 -1.99 8.12
CA ARG A 113 -3.83 -1.71 8.73
C ARG A 113 -3.91 -0.28 9.28
N ASN A 114 -2.82 0.21 9.85
CA ASN A 114 -2.76 1.56 10.43
C ASN A 114 -2.66 2.69 9.38
N ALA A 115 -2.43 2.36 8.09
CA ALA A 115 -2.34 3.36 7.03
C ALA A 115 -3.71 3.96 6.65
N VAL A 116 -4.79 3.20 6.80
CA VAL A 116 -6.13 3.58 6.33
C VAL A 116 -7.19 3.36 7.41
N ALA A 117 -8.22 4.19 7.42
CA ALA A 117 -9.44 3.99 8.18
C ALA A 117 -10.60 3.73 7.21
N MET A 118 -11.48 2.78 7.55
CA MET A 118 -12.68 2.47 6.77
C MET A 118 -13.92 2.64 7.64
N GLU A 119 -14.85 3.46 7.17
CA GLU A 119 -16.16 3.67 7.77
C GLU A 119 -17.21 3.10 6.82
N ALA A 120 -18.12 2.27 7.31
CA ALA A 120 -19.23 1.74 6.53
C ALA A 120 -20.56 2.00 7.24
N SER A 121 -21.56 2.40 6.47
CA SER A 121 -22.94 2.54 6.94
C SER A 121 -23.89 1.91 5.94
N ALA A 122 -25.06 1.49 6.40
CA ALA A 122 -26.05 0.87 5.55
C ALA A 122 -27.46 1.34 5.92
N ARG A 123 -28.30 1.48 4.90
CA ARG A 123 -29.70 1.93 5.04
C ARG A 123 -30.59 1.14 4.11
N VAL A 124 -31.77 0.75 4.60
CA VAL A 124 -32.82 0.14 3.80
C VAL A 124 -33.92 1.16 3.53
N GLN A 125 -34.29 1.33 2.26
CA GLN A 125 -35.42 2.16 1.82
C GLN A 125 -36.03 1.57 0.55
N ASP A 126 -37.36 1.48 0.46
CA ASP A 126 -38.07 1.02 -0.74
C ASP A 126 -37.58 -0.34 -1.31
N ARG A 127 -37.25 -1.28 -0.42
CA ARG A 127 -36.65 -2.60 -0.73
C ARG A 127 -35.27 -2.53 -1.40
N LEU A 128 -34.55 -1.44 -1.20
CA LEU A 128 -33.16 -1.28 -1.59
C LEU A 128 -32.30 -1.09 -0.34
N LEU A 129 -31.27 -1.91 -0.22
CA LEU A 129 -30.18 -1.75 0.75
C LEU A 129 -29.10 -0.91 0.07
N THR A 130 -28.82 0.27 0.61
CA THR A 130 -27.68 1.10 0.20
C THR A 130 -26.59 1.00 1.25
N VAL A 131 -25.41 0.52 0.86
CA VAL A 131 -24.19 0.48 1.68
C VAL A 131 -23.28 1.62 1.23
N THR A 132 -22.89 2.50 2.13
CA THR A 132 -21.93 3.59 1.87
C THR A 132 -20.63 3.29 2.57
N VAL A 133 -19.52 3.37 1.84
CA VAL A 133 -18.17 3.08 2.36
C VAL A 133 -17.30 4.31 2.13
N LYS A 134 -16.64 4.75 3.20
CA LYS A 134 -15.62 5.80 3.15
C LYS A 134 -14.28 5.20 3.57
N ILE A 135 -13.25 5.39 2.76
CA ILE A 135 -11.88 4.97 3.07
C ILE A 135 -11.03 6.22 3.14
N THR A 136 -10.32 6.42 4.24
CA THR A 136 -9.46 7.59 4.46
C THR A 136 -8.01 7.14 4.65
N ASN A 137 -7.09 7.79 3.95
CA ASN A 137 -5.66 7.66 4.22
C ASN A 137 -5.31 8.51 5.46
N VAL A 138 -5.21 7.85 6.60
CA VAL A 138 -5.02 8.49 7.91
C VAL A 138 -3.60 8.36 8.45
N GLY A 139 -2.85 7.37 7.96
CA GLY A 139 -1.54 7.00 8.53
C GLY A 139 -0.37 7.16 7.57
N ALA A 140 -0.60 7.27 6.27
CA ALA A 140 0.48 7.37 5.29
C ALA A 140 0.70 8.81 4.83
N GLY A 141 1.94 9.28 4.94
CA GLY A 141 2.37 10.59 4.46
C GLY A 141 2.52 10.67 2.94
N HIS A 142 2.07 9.69 2.18
CA HIS A 142 2.10 9.54 0.72
C HIS A 142 0.80 8.83 0.29
N ASP A 143 0.61 8.55 -0.99
CA ASP A 143 -0.62 7.90 -1.48
C ASP A 143 -0.70 6.44 -0.97
N VAL A 144 -1.91 5.86 -0.92
CA VAL A 144 -2.09 4.43 -0.60
C VAL A 144 -2.85 3.71 -1.72
N PRO A 145 -2.29 2.61 -2.26
CA PRO A 145 -0.94 2.09 -2.01
C PRO A 145 0.16 2.83 -2.82
N THR A 146 1.24 3.30 -2.19
CA THR A 146 2.39 3.92 -2.89
C THR A 146 3.40 2.89 -3.44
N GLY A 147 4.41 3.39 -4.14
CA GLY A 147 5.62 2.67 -4.48
C GLY A 147 5.46 1.91 -5.78
N GLN A 148 5.64 0.60 -5.73
CA GLN A 148 5.62 -0.22 -6.92
C GLN A 148 4.19 -0.28 -7.53
N PRO A 149 3.97 0.03 -8.83
CA PRO A 149 2.63 0.18 -9.40
C PRO A 149 1.72 -1.06 -9.44
N MET A 150 2.25 -2.26 -9.18
CA MET A 150 1.46 -3.49 -9.04
C MET A 150 0.81 -3.59 -7.67
N ARG A 151 1.20 -2.75 -6.69
CA ARG A 151 0.49 -2.63 -5.42
C ARG A 151 -0.89 -2.05 -5.68
N ASN A 152 -1.92 -2.71 -5.15
CA ASN A 152 -3.31 -2.32 -5.32
C ASN A 152 -4.10 -2.61 -4.05
N MET A 153 -5.18 -1.86 -3.84
CA MET A 153 -6.19 -2.21 -2.85
C MET A 153 -7.51 -2.55 -3.54
N ILE A 154 -8.28 -3.45 -2.95
CA ILE A 154 -9.59 -3.87 -3.43
C ILE A 154 -10.57 -3.74 -2.28
N LEU A 155 -11.56 -2.86 -2.45
CA LEU A 155 -12.78 -2.84 -1.64
C LEU A 155 -13.73 -3.89 -2.20
N ALA A 156 -14.19 -4.80 -1.35
CA ALA A 156 -15.21 -5.80 -1.67
C ALA A 156 -16.40 -5.66 -0.71
N VAL A 157 -17.60 -5.60 -1.27
CA VAL A 157 -18.86 -5.43 -0.53
C VAL A 157 -19.79 -6.58 -0.84
N SER A 158 -20.24 -7.27 0.19
CA SER A 158 -21.23 -8.34 0.09
C SER A 158 -22.37 -8.08 1.06
N ALA A 159 -23.58 -8.37 0.59
CA ALA A 159 -24.77 -8.34 1.42
C ALA A 159 -25.56 -9.65 1.24
N ALA A 160 -26.09 -10.19 2.33
CA ALA A 160 -26.90 -11.40 2.35
C ALA A 160 -28.15 -11.21 3.21
N GLY A 161 -29.24 -11.88 2.84
CA GLY A 161 -30.46 -11.98 3.64
C GLY A 161 -30.44 -13.21 4.55
N GLY A 162 -31.61 -13.56 5.10
CA GLY A 162 -31.78 -14.79 5.89
C GLY A 162 -31.28 -16.04 5.13
N GLN A 163 -30.78 -17.03 5.88
CA GLN A 163 -30.15 -18.25 5.35
C GLN A 163 -28.90 -18.00 4.47
N GLU A 164 -28.20 -16.87 4.68
CA GLU A 164 -26.97 -16.49 3.96
C GLU A 164 -27.15 -16.33 2.44
N GLN A 165 -28.39 -16.11 1.98
CA GLN A 165 -28.66 -15.89 0.57
C GLN A 165 -28.15 -14.51 0.12
N SER A 166 -27.17 -14.49 -0.79
CA SER A 166 -26.63 -13.26 -1.39
C SER A 166 -27.73 -12.38 -1.99
N LEU A 167 -27.74 -11.11 -1.62
CA LEU A 167 -28.63 -10.13 -2.22
C LEU A 167 -28.16 -9.77 -3.63
N ARG A 168 -29.11 -9.53 -4.53
CA ARG A 168 -28.81 -9.11 -5.90
C ARG A 168 -28.26 -7.68 -5.89
N PHE A 169 -27.04 -7.52 -6.40
CA PHE A 169 -26.43 -6.22 -6.67
C PHE A 169 -27.16 -5.49 -7.80
N MET A 170 -27.44 -4.21 -7.58
CA MET A 170 -28.26 -3.37 -8.48
C MET A 170 -27.47 -2.20 -9.07
N ALA A 171 -26.65 -1.53 -8.26
CA ALA A 171 -25.89 -0.34 -8.68
C ALA A 171 -24.68 -0.06 -7.79
N GLY A 172 -23.66 0.57 -8.35
CA GLY A 172 -22.37 0.87 -7.71
C GLY A 172 -21.20 0.44 -8.59
N GLU A 173 -19.98 0.68 -8.15
CA GLU A 173 -18.79 0.15 -8.82
C GLU A 173 -18.67 -1.37 -8.63
N SER A 174 -17.96 -2.02 -9.54
CA SER A 174 -17.54 -3.40 -9.42
C SER A 174 -16.02 -3.48 -9.37
N VAL A 175 -15.51 -4.49 -8.68
CA VAL A 175 -14.08 -4.78 -8.68
C VAL A 175 -13.60 -4.99 -10.12
N PRO A 176 -12.54 -4.29 -10.56
CA PRO A 176 -12.05 -4.36 -11.93
C PRO A 176 -11.44 -5.74 -12.25
N ALA A 177 -11.27 -6.04 -13.55
CA ALA A 177 -10.74 -7.33 -14.03
C ALA A 177 -9.37 -7.70 -13.43
N TRP A 178 -8.52 -6.70 -13.16
CA TRP A 178 -7.21 -6.92 -12.53
C TRP A 178 -7.30 -7.35 -11.05
N GLY A 179 -8.50 -7.26 -10.46
CA GLY A 179 -8.85 -7.83 -9.16
C GLY A 179 -9.04 -9.34 -9.17
N GLY A 180 -8.95 -10.01 -10.32
CA GLY A 180 -8.88 -11.48 -10.43
C GLY A 180 -10.11 -12.20 -9.87
N ASP A 181 -9.91 -13.01 -8.85
CA ASP A 181 -10.95 -13.77 -8.13
C ASP A 181 -12.11 -12.91 -7.58
N LEU A 182 -11.86 -11.63 -7.32
CA LEU A 182 -12.87 -10.67 -6.87
C LEU A 182 -13.52 -9.89 -8.02
N ALA A 183 -13.03 -10.03 -9.27
CA ALA A 183 -13.50 -9.25 -10.40
C ALA A 183 -15.02 -9.39 -10.62
N GLY A 184 -15.68 -8.27 -10.92
CA GLY A 184 -17.12 -8.20 -11.14
C GLY A 184 -17.97 -8.20 -9.86
N GLN A 185 -17.41 -8.55 -8.70
CA GLN A 185 -18.11 -8.42 -7.43
C GLN A 185 -18.34 -6.94 -7.08
N PRO A 186 -19.37 -6.60 -6.27
CA PRO A 186 -19.60 -5.23 -5.82
C PRO A 186 -18.37 -4.73 -5.04
N GLY A 187 -17.83 -3.60 -5.44
CA GLY A 187 -16.57 -3.15 -4.88
C GLY A 187 -15.85 -2.11 -5.74
N LYS A 188 -14.58 -1.87 -5.42
CA LYS A 188 -13.75 -0.87 -6.10
C LYS A 188 -12.29 -1.24 -6.01
N GLY A 189 -11.52 -0.95 -7.05
CA GLY A 189 -10.07 -1.08 -7.04
C GLY A 189 -9.39 0.27 -6.86
N PHE A 190 -8.29 0.33 -6.10
CA PHE A 190 -7.42 1.50 -5.92
C PHE A 190 -6.00 1.17 -6.36
N ALA A 191 -5.57 1.74 -7.48
CA ALA A 191 -4.26 1.46 -8.07
C ALA A 191 -3.83 2.52 -9.08
N LYS A 192 -2.52 2.59 -9.32
CA LYS A 192 -1.96 3.21 -10.51
C LYS A 192 -1.92 2.15 -11.62
N ILE A 193 -2.71 2.34 -12.65
CA ILE A 193 -2.83 1.41 -13.77
C ILE A 193 -1.93 1.89 -14.91
N LEU A 194 -0.96 1.06 -15.28
CA LEU A 194 -0.11 1.28 -16.44
C LEU A 194 -0.68 0.52 -17.64
N LEU A 195 -0.64 1.14 -18.82
CA LEU A 195 -1.02 0.53 -20.09
C LEU A 195 0.20 0.43 -21.01
N THR A 196 0.46 -0.77 -21.53
CA THR A 196 1.55 -1.04 -22.49
C THR A 196 1.27 -0.31 -23.81
N LEU A 197 2.31 0.30 -24.41
CA LEU A 197 2.20 0.91 -25.74
C LEU A 197 2.41 -0.13 -26.85
N ASN A 198 1.65 0.00 -27.95
CA ASN A 198 1.38 -1.02 -28.98
C ASN A 198 2.58 -1.83 -29.51
N GLU A 199 3.78 -1.25 -29.60
CA GLU A 199 5.00 -1.95 -30.03
C GLU A 199 5.45 -3.10 -29.10
N TYR A 200 4.93 -3.14 -27.86
CA TYR A 200 5.14 -4.25 -26.90
C TYR A 200 3.82 -4.91 -26.45
N ALA A 201 2.71 -4.64 -27.16
CA ALA A 201 1.42 -5.26 -26.89
C ALA A 201 1.34 -6.70 -27.40
N THR A 202 2.44 -7.26 -27.92
CA THR A 202 2.57 -8.69 -28.15
C THR A 202 2.26 -9.42 -26.85
N PRO A 203 1.35 -10.41 -26.90
CA PRO A 203 0.99 -11.15 -25.71
C PRO A 203 2.19 -11.97 -25.24
N THR A 204 2.52 -11.86 -23.96
CA THR A 204 3.82 -12.31 -23.42
C THR A 204 3.71 -13.46 -22.45
N HIS A 205 2.50 -13.82 -22.05
CA HIS A 205 2.23 -15.01 -21.26
C HIS A 205 1.13 -15.85 -21.90
N VAL A 206 1.35 -17.16 -21.85
CA VAL A 206 0.36 -18.17 -22.21
C VAL A 206 -0.27 -18.64 -20.91
N VAL A 207 -1.57 -18.37 -20.73
CA VAL A 207 -2.38 -18.94 -19.66
C VAL A 207 -3.37 -19.89 -20.32
N ASN A 208 -3.31 -21.19 -20.00
CA ASN A 208 -4.22 -22.20 -20.56
C ASN A 208 -4.32 -22.16 -22.10
N ASN A 209 -3.18 -22.19 -22.81
CA ASN A 209 -3.10 -22.05 -24.28
C ASN A 209 -3.69 -20.75 -24.88
N THR A 210 -4.00 -19.75 -24.05
CA THR A 210 -4.44 -18.43 -24.50
C THR A 210 -3.34 -17.41 -24.26
N THR A 211 -2.90 -16.72 -25.31
CA THR A 211 -1.92 -15.64 -25.20
C THR A 211 -2.63 -14.37 -24.73
N ALA A 212 -2.22 -13.82 -23.59
CA ALA A 212 -2.76 -12.57 -23.07
C ALA A 212 -1.67 -11.49 -22.97
N ALA A 213 -2.03 -10.26 -23.26
CA ALA A 213 -1.20 -9.12 -22.91
C ALA A 213 -1.15 -8.98 -21.38
N GLU A 214 0.03 -8.71 -20.82
CA GLU A 214 0.17 -8.38 -19.39
C GLU A 214 -0.54 -7.05 -19.11
N PHE A 215 -1.70 -7.15 -18.47
CA PHE A 215 -2.47 -6.01 -18.00
C PHE A 215 -2.80 -6.17 -16.52
N PRO A 216 -2.60 -5.13 -15.69
CA PRO A 216 -1.89 -3.89 -15.99
C PRO A 216 -0.42 -4.09 -16.38
N SER A 217 0.12 -3.12 -17.11
CA SER A 217 1.47 -3.19 -17.68
C SER A 217 2.54 -3.20 -16.57
N PRO A 218 3.56 -4.07 -16.63
CA PRO A 218 4.71 -3.92 -15.76
C PRO A 218 5.53 -2.68 -16.13
N PHE A 219 6.09 -2.01 -15.12
CA PHE A 219 6.78 -0.74 -15.32
C PHE A 219 8.04 -0.80 -16.21
N TRP A 220 8.66 -1.98 -16.34
CA TRP A 220 9.84 -2.17 -17.20
C TRP A 220 9.51 -2.19 -18.68
N ARG A 221 8.23 -2.32 -19.07
CA ARG A 221 7.79 -2.12 -20.47
C ARG A 221 7.54 -0.66 -20.76
N ARG A 222 7.66 -0.28 -22.04
CA ARG A 222 7.20 1.03 -22.48
C ARG A 222 5.69 1.13 -22.26
N ASN A 223 5.29 2.04 -21.38
CA ASN A 223 3.94 2.17 -20.90
C ASN A 223 3.52 3.65 -20.83
N ARG A 224 2.28 3.88 -20.45
CA ARG A 224 1.78 5.17 -19.96
C ARG A 224 0.84 4.94 -18.78
N ILE A 225 0.63 5.95 -17.95
CA ILE A 225 -0.43 5.91 -16.94
C ILE A 225 -1.78 5.93 -17.67
N LEU A 226 -2.58 4.89 -17.46
CA LEU A 226 -3.96 4.82 -17.92
C LEU A 226 -4.90 5.51 -16.94
N SER A 227 -4.69 5.25 -15.65
CA SER A 227 -5.45 5.85 -14.56
C SER A 227 -4.66 5.77 -13.26
N ASP A 228 -4.93 6.67 -12.34
CA ASP A 228 -4.46 6.59 -10.96
C ASP A 228 -5.60 7.01 -10.04
N ASN A 229 -6.11 6.07 -9.26
CA ASN A 229 -7.17 6.30 -8.28
C ASN A 229 -6.75 5.82 -6.88
N ARG A 230 -5.44 5.77 -6.61
CA ARG A 230 -4.92 5.59 -5.25
C ARG A 230 -5.39 6.73 -4.37
N ILE A 231 -5.45 6.50 -3.05
CA ILE A 231 -5.95 7.51 -2.10
C ILE A 231 -4.80 8.40 -1.67
N PRO A 232 -4.79 9.72 -1.99
CA PRO A 232 -3.70 10.59 -1.59
C PRO A 232 -3.53 10.72 -0.07
N ALA A 233 -2.36 11.17 0.37
CA ALA A 233 -2.12 11.50 1.78
C ALA A 233 -3.22 12.43 2.34
N ASN A 234 -3.79 12.06 3.49
CA ASN A 234 -4.88 12.77 4.16
C ASN A 234 -6.21 12.87 3.39
N ALA A 235 -6.37 12.19 2.25
CA ALA A 235 -7.59 12.20 1.46
C ALA A 235 -8.53 11.03 1.80
N SER A 236 -9.77 11.13 1.33
CA SER A 236 -10.78 10.07 1.43
C SER A 236 -11.38 9.73 0.07
N ASP A 237 -11.74 8.47 -0.12
CA ASP A 237 -12.67 8.01 -1.15
C ASP A 237 -14.03 7.67 -0.52
N LEU A 238 -15.12 7.96 -1.25
CA LEU A 238 -16.48 7.66 -0.84
C LEU A 238 -17.19 6.93 -1.98
N SER A 239 -17.75 5.75 -1.69
CA SER A 239 -18.50 4.94 -2.66
C SER A 239 -19.79 4.38 -2.06
N SER A 240 -20.74 4.02 -2.93
CA SER A 240 -22.03 3.45 -2.52
C SER A 240 -22.41 2.25 -3.38
N TYR A 241 -23.04 1.25 -2.73
CA TYR A 241 -23.43 -0.02 -3.32
C TYR A 241 -24.88 -0.34 -2.98
N VAL A 242 -25.69 -0.61 -4.00
CA VAL A 242 -27.13 -0.83 -3.86
C VAL A 242 -27.46 -2.28 -4.15
N PHE A 243 -28.22 -2.90 -3.26
CA PHE A 243 -28.72 -4.28 -3.37
C PHE A 243 -30.24 -4.31 -3.28
N SER A 244 -30.89 -5.18 -4.03
CA SER A 244 -32.32 -5.42 -3.86
C SER A 244 -32.58 -6.32 -2.66
N VAL A 245 -33.55 -5.95 -1.82
CA VAL A 245 -33.97 -6.69 -0.63
C VAL A 245 -35.28 -7.44 -0.93
N PRO A 246 -35.26 -8.80 -0.99
CA PRO A 246 -36.48 -9.60 -1.10
C PRO A 246 -37.49 -9.31 0.01
N LYS A 247 -38.79 -9.49 -0.28
CA LYS A 247 -39.85 -9.27 0.72
C LYS A 247 -39.68 -10.17 1.95
N GLU A 248 -39.24 -11.40 1.75
CA GLU A 248 -39.07 -12.42 2.80
C GLU A 248 -37.72 -12.38 3.50
N SER A 249 -36.85 -11.43 3.13
CA SER A 249 -35.59 -11.26 3.84
C SER A 249 -35.88 -10.77 5.27
N GLY A 250 -35.44 -11.58 6.24
CA GLY A 250 -35.34 -11.20 7.65
C GLY A 250 -34.13 -10.29 7.88
N ARG A 251 -33.29 -10.64 8.86
CA ARG A 251 -32.04 -9.92 9.15
C ARG A 251 -31.12 -9.87 7.93
N LEU A 252 -30.57 -8.69 7.63
CA LEU A 252 -29.58 -8.49 6.58
C LEU A 252 -28.18 -8.45 7.19
N SER A 253 -27.25 -9.20 6.61
CA SER A 253 -25.83 -9.16 6.96
C SER A 253 -25.06 -8.48 5.84
N ILE A 254 -24.23 -7.50 6.19
CA ILE A 254 -23.35 -6.79 5.26
C ILE A 254 -21.91 -7.00 5.74
N ARG A 255 -21.04 -7.39 4.81
CA ARG A 255 -19.60 -7.47 5.04
C ARG A 255 -18.87 -6.60 4.02
N VAL A 256 -18.04 -5.71 4.53
CA VAL A 256 -17.18 -4.80 3.78
C VAL A 256 -15.74 -5.14 4.11
N ARG A 257 -14.90 -5.38 3.10
CA ARG A 257 -13.48 -5.68 3.28
C ARG A 257 -12.64 -4.80 2.37
N LEU A 258 -11.56 -4.26 2.91
CA LEU A 258 -10.50 -3.62 2.16
C LEU A 258 -9.25 -4.51 2.19
N ILE A 259 -8.82 -4.93 1.01
CA ILE A 259 -7.77 -5.92 0.82
C ILE A 259 -6.60 -5.25 0.10
N TYR A 260 -5.39 -5.43 0.61
CA TYR A 260 -4.15 -5.00 -0.03
C TYR A 260 -3.49 -6.17 -0.74
N ARG A 261 -3.06 -5.95 -1.99
CA ARG A 261 -2.31 -6.93 -2.79
C ARG A 261 -0.96 -6.38 -3.21
N ARG A 262 0.04 -7.27 -3.21
CA ARG A 262 1.41 -6.92 -3.64
C ARG A 262 1.58 -6.94 -5.17
N ALA A 263 0.67 -7.60 -5.85
CA ALA A 263 0.64 -7.73 -7.29
C ALA A 263 -0.82 -7.77 -7.78
N PHE A 264 -1.05 -7.49 -9.06
CA PHE A 264 -2.33 -7.77 -9.69
C PHE A 264 -2.56 -9.28 -9.75
N LYS A 265 -3.76 -9.73 -9.36
CA LYS A 265 -4.06 -11.15 -9.19
C LYS A 265 -3.92 -11.98 -10.47
N PRO A 266 -4.39 -11.53 -11.65
CA PRO A 266 -4.17 -12.26 -12.89
C PRO A 266 -2.70 -12.50 -13.23
N LEU A 267 -1.83 -11.53 -12.92
CA LEU A 267 -0.38 -11.67 -13.13
C LEU A 267 0.23 -12.65 -12.12
N ALA A 268 -0.13 -12.54 -10.84
CA ALA A 268 0.35 -13.47 -9.82
C ALA A 268 -0.06 -14.92 -10.15
N ASP A 269 -1.31 -15.14 -10.58
CA ASP A 269 -1.83 -16.44 -10.97
C ASP A 269 -1.10 -16.99 -12.22
N ALA A 270 -0.94 -16.17 -13.26
CA ALA A 270 -0.21 -16.55 -14.46
C ALA A 270 1.26 -16.92 -14.20
N LYS A 271 1.85 -16.38 -13.12
CA LYS A 271 3.22 -16.64 -12.70
C LYS A 271 3.35 -17.71 -11.62
N GLY A 272 2.25 -18.23 -11.10
CA GLY A 272 2.24 -19.14 -9.96
C GLY A 272 2.83 -18.51 -8.68
N TRP A 273 2.73 -17.20 -8.53
CA TRP A 273 3.20 -16.51 -7.34
C TRP A 273 2.23 -16.71 -6.18
N ASP A 274 2.70 -17.39 -5.14
CA ASP A 274 1.97 -17.51 -3.87
C ASP A 274 2.19 -16.25 -3.03
N ILE A 275 1.32 -15.26 -3.23
CA ILE A 275 1.33 -13.99 -2.52
C ILE A 275 -0.01 -13.85 -1.79
N PRO A 276 -0.04 -13.94 -0.46
CA PRO A 276 -1.28 -13.83 0.28
C PRO A 276 -1.85 -12.42 0.24
N ASP A 277 -3.17 -12.36 0.21
CA ASP A 277 -3.93 -11.13 0.43
C ASP A 277 -3.75 -10.65 1.87
N ILE A 278 -3.68 -9.34 2.06
CA ILE A 278 -3.65 -8.72 3.39
C ILE A 278 -4.94 -7.95 3.57
N THR A 279 -5.85 -8.44 4.42
CA THR A 279 -7.03 -7.66 4.80
C THR A 279 -6.59 -6.52 5.71
N ILE A 280 -6.76 -5.29 5.23
CA ILE A 280 -6.33 -4.08 5.96
C ILE A 280 -7.48 -3.37 6.67
N ALA A 281 -8.73 -3.66 6.33
CA ALA A 281 -9.90 -3.26 7.12
C ALA A 281 -11.09 -4.19 6.85
N THR A 282 -11.92 -4.41 7.88
CA THR A 282 -13.19 -5.13 7.77
C THR A 282 -14.27 -4.37 8.54
N SER A 283 -15.47 -4.32 8.00
CA SER A 283 -16.67 -3.88 8.73
C SER A 283 -17.79 -4.88 8.49
N GLU A 284 -18.46 -5.25 9.56
CA GLU A 284 -19.64 -6.10 9.53
C GLU A 284 -20.82 -5.31 10.10
N LEU A 285 -21.90 -5.24 9.35
CA LEU A 285 -23.11 -4.53 9.75
C LEU A 285 -24.28 -5.51 9.69
N GLU A 286 -25.19 -5.36 10.65
CA GLU A 286 -26.45 -6.06 10.64
C GLU A 286 -27.58 -5.05 10.66
N ILE A 287 -28.58 -5.27 9.81
CA ILE A 287 -29.78 -4.43 9.76
C ILE A 287 -30.99 -5.32 9.94
N GLU A 288 -31.77 -5.01 10.97
CA GLU A 288 -33.13 -5.50 11.09
C GLU A 288 -34.03 -4.72 10.14
N LYS A 289 -34.91 -5.44 9.45
CA LYS A 289 -35.90 -4.83 8.58
C LYS A 289 -36.89 -4.05 9.47
N PRO A 290 -37.17 -2.78 9.18
CA PRO A 290 -38.24 -2.04 9.87
C PRO A 290 -39.62 -2.65 9.59
#